data_AF-A0A5N6WFH7-F1
#
_entry.id   AF-A0A5N6WFH7-F1
#
_cell.length_a   1.000
_cell.length_b   1.000
_cell.length_c   1.000
_cell.angle_alpha   90.00
_cell.angle_beta   90.00
_cell.angle_gamma   90.00
#
_symmetry.space_group_name_H-M   'P 1'
#
loop_
_entity.id
_entity.type
_entity.pdbx_description
1 polymer ?
#
loop_
_entity_poly.entity_id
_entity_poly.type
_entity_poly.pdbx_seq_one_letter_code
_entity_poly.pdbx_strand_id
1 'polypeptide(L)'
;MNYFSITVSGPATQLHSGLFGGTVYEPLADLVILLSKLVDSQGNILIPGIQEDIEPLTDQEEKTYNNIDYTMQDANDSIGPNTDCGIYDDPKRILMARWRYPSLSIHGFDGSANGSEPVTSIPPSVAGKFSIRTVPNMTTERVTELVKNYLRKEFEGINSKNHLDIKLTDSGQWWCTDPEVMNFKVAELATQKVWDNVTPDLPSLFCRSKH
;
A
#
# COMPACT_ATOMS: atom_id res chain seq x y z
N MET A 1 -0.47 9.11 -0.37
CA MET A 1 0.07 8.05 0.51
C MET A 1 -0.36 8.34 1.92
N ASN A 2 -0.99 7.38 2.59
CA ASN A 2 -1.29 7.44 4.01
C ASN A 2 -0.47 6.35 4.73
N TYR A 3 0.27 6.73 5.78
CA TYR A 3 1.05 5.80 6.58
C TYR A 3 0.38 5.61 7.94
N PHE A 4 0.14 4.36 8.32
CA PHE A 4 -0.56 3.98 9.53
C PHE A 4 0.35 3.19 10.47
N SER A 5 0.15 3.44 11.76
CA SER A 5 0.64 2.60 12.85
C SER A 5 -0.56 2.08 13.63
N ILE A 6 -0.63 0.76 13.82
CA ILE A 6 -1.60 0.10 14.68
C ILE A 6 -0.87 -0.50 15.86
N THR A 7 -1.26 -0.17 17.08
CA THR A 7 -0.65 -0.68 18.30
C THR A 7 -1.66 -1.52 19.05
N VAL A 8 -1.28 -2.76 19.37
CA VAL A 8 -2.03 -3.64 20.26
C VAL A 8 -1.25 -3.79 21.55
N SER A 9 -1.89 -3.55 22.69
CA SER A 9 -1.30 -3.69 24.02
C SER A 9 -2.18 -4.51 24.95
N GLY A 10 -1.56 -5.22 25.90
CA GLY A 10 -2.28 -6.13 26.79
C GLY A 10 -1.63 -6.19 28.18
N PRO A 11 -0.67 -7.10 28.41
CA PRO A 11 -0.04 -7.22 29.72
C PRO A 11 0.81 -6.00 30.05
N ALA A 12 0.94 -5.69 31.35
CA ALA A 12 1.71 -4.54 31.82
C ALA A 12 3.22 -4.69 31.62
N THR A 13 3.71 -5.92 31.47
CA THR A 13 5.14 -6.25 31.32
C THR A 13 5.30 -7.42 30.34
N GLN A 14 6.54 -7.65 29.90
CA GLN A 14 6.91 -8.87 29.18
C GLN A 14 6.52 -10.10 30.01
N LEU A 15 5.94 -11.11 29.35
CA LEU A 15 5.61 -12.40 29.97
C LEU A 15 6.46 -13.52 29.40
N HIS A 16 6.74 -14.54 30.22
CA HIS A 16 7.38 -15.77 29.76
C HIS A 16 6.35 -16.66 29.05
N SER A 17 6.52 -16.91 27.75
CA SER A 17 5.54 -17.64 26.94
C SER A 17 5.26 -19.07 27.44
N GLY A 18 6.25 -19.75 28.03
CA GLY A 18 6.02 -21.07 28.63
C GLY A 18 5.19 -21.07 29.91
N LEU A 19 5.10 -19.93 30.61
CA LEU A 19 4.30 -19.82 31.84
C LEU A 19 2.89 -19.30 31.57
N PHE A 20 2.76 -18.39 30.59
CA PHE A 20 1.52 -17.67 30.32
C PHE A 20 0.86 -18.03 28.98
N GLY A 21 1.56 -18.75 28.10
CA GLY A 21 1.04 -19.15 26.80
C GLY A 21 -0.25 -19.94 26.92
N GLY A 22 -1.24 -19.55 26.11
CA GLY A 22 -2.59 -20.14 26.16
C GLY A 22 -3.47 -19.66 27.33
N THR A 23 -2.98 -18.78 28.20
CA THR A 23 -3.76 -18.25 29.34
C THR A 23 -4.07 -16.75 29.24
N VAL A 24 -3.44 -16.05 28.30
CA VAL A 24 -3.60 -14.60 28.08
C VAL A 24 -3.92 -14.30 26.63
N TYR A 25 -4.58 -13.16 26.37
CA TYR A 25 -4.68 -12.62 25.02
C TYR A 25 -3.32 -12.03 24.62
N GLU A 26 -2.71 -12.55 23.57
CA GLU A 26 -1.37 -12.15 23.16
C GLU A 26 -1.43 -10.99 22.15
N PRO A 27 -0.83 -9.82 22.45
CA PRO A 27 -0.90 -8.66 21.54
C PRO A 27 -0.39 -8.93 20.13
N LEU A 28 0.65 -9.76 19.98
CA LEU A 28 1.20 -10.12 18.68
C LEU A 28 0.22 -10.98 17.86
N ALA A 29 -0.53 -11.88 18.50
CA ALA A 29 -1.52 -12.69 17.81
C ALA A 29 -2.64 -11.82 17.22
N ASP A 30 -3.19 -10.91 18.03
CA ASP A 30 -4.22 -9.96 17.60
C ASP A 30 -3.71 -9.06 16.46
N LEU A 31 -2.48 -8.56 16.57
CA LEU A 31 -1.87 -7.72 15.55
C LEU A 31 -1.73 -8.45 14.20
N VAL A 32 -1.27 -9.72 14.22
CA VAL A 32 -1.15 -10.53 13.01
C VAL A 32 -2.52 -10.79 12.38
N ILE A 33 -3.54 -11.07 13.18
CA ILE A 33 -4.92 -11.24 12.69
C ILE A 33 -5.38 -9.96 11.99
N LEU A 34 -5.23 -8.80 12.61
CA LEU A 34 -5.63 -7.51 12.02
C LEU A 34 -4.91 -7.23 10.70
N LEU A 35 -3.60 -7.44 10.64
CA LEU A 35 -2.81 -7.17 9.42
C LEU A 35 -3.18 -8.13 8.29
N SER A 36 -3.50 -9.39 8.60
CA SER A 36 -3.96 -10.37 7.61
C SER A 36 -5.28 -9.99 6.93
N LYS A 37 -6.05 -9.07 7.52
CA LYS A 37 -7.33 -8.59 7.01
C LYS A 37 -7.22 -7.37 6.09
N LEU A 38 -6.02 -6.81 5.90
CA LEU A 38 -5.83 -5.56 5.15
C LEU A 38 -5.64 -5.77 3.65
N VAL A 39 -4.90 -6.80 3.25
CA VAL A 39 -4.54 -7.07 1.86
C VAL A 39 -4.41 -8.58 1.64
N ASP A 40 -4.84 -9.09 0.48
CA ASP A 40 -4.67 -10.50 0.12
C ASP A 40 -3.33 -10.77 -0.61
N SER A 41 -3.09 -12.04 -0.96
CA SER A 41 -1.87 -12.45 -1.66
C SER A 41 -1.82 -12.05 -3.14
N GLN A 42 -2.91 -11.48 -3.67
CA GLN A 42 -2.99 -10.90 -5.01
C GLN A 42 -2.87 -9.36 -4.97
N GLY A 43 -2.60 -8.78 -3.80
CA GLY A 43 -2.45 -7.34 -3.62
C GLY A 43 -3.78 -6.57 -3.57
N ASN A 44 -4.92 -7.26 -3.49
CA ASN A 44 -6.21 -6.58 -3.35
C ASN A 44 -6.37 -6.07 -1.92
N ILE A 45 -6.68 -4.78 -1.79
CA ILE A 45 -6.97 -4.16 -0.49
C ILE A 45 -8.37 -4.62 -0.06
N LEU A 46 -8.46 -5.22 1.12
CA LEU A 46 -9.68 -5.86 1.64
C LEU A 46 -10.56 -4.91 2.47
N ILE A 47 -10.12 -3.67 2.65
CA ILE A 47 -10.85 -2.64 3.40
C ILE A 47 -12.11 -2.24 2.60
N PRO A 48 -13.33 -2.43 3.14
CA PRO A 48 -14.55 -2.05 2.42
C PRO A 48 -14.60 -0.55 2.11
N GLY A 49 -15.10 -0.20 0.93
CA GLY A 49 -15.24 1.20 0.48
C GLY A 49 -13.99 1.82 -0.13
N ILE A 50 -12.81 1.19 -0.02
CA ILE A 50 -11.54 1.74 -0.54
C ILE A 50 -11.55 1.88 -2.08
N GLN A 51 -12.25 0.97 -2.76
CA GLN A 51 -12.32 0.91 -4.23
C GLN A 51 -13.38 1.86 -4.82
N GLU A 52 -14.31 2.37 -4.01
CA GLU A 52 -15.45 3.17 -4.48
C GLU A 52 -15.03 4.55 -4.98
N ASP A 53 -13.92 5.07 -4.46
CA ASP A 53 -13.40 6.40 -4.81
C ASP A 53 -12.46 6.39 -6.03
N ILE A 54 -12.18 5.22 -6.62
CA ILE A 54 -11.27 5.09 -7.77
C ILE A 54 -12.02 5.44 -9.05
N GLU A 55 -11.43 6.30 -9.87
CA GLU A 55 -12.02 6.64 -11.17
C GLU A 55 -12.12 5.40 -12.08
N PRO A 56 -13.24 5.20 -12.79
CA PRO A 56 -13.36 4.16 -13.79
C PRO A 56 -12.30 4.32 -14.89
N LEU A 57 -11.73 3.20 -15.34
CA LEU A 57 -10.82 3.21 -16.49
C LEU A 57 -11.60 3.61 -17.74
N THR A 58 -11.14 4.66 -18.42
CA THR A 58 -11.71 5.07 -19.72
C THR A 58 -10.96 4.43 -20.88
N ASP A 59 -11.62 4.20 -22.01
CA ASP A 59 -10.96 3.68 -23.22
C ASP A 59 -9.80 4.57 -23.69
N GLN A 60 -9.89 5.88 -23.45
CA GLN A 60 -8.85 6.84 -23.82
C GLN A 60 -7.63 6.71 -22.91
N GLU A 61 -7.83 6.57 -21.60
CA GLU A 61 -6.76 6.28 -20.64
C GLU A 61 -6.15 4.91 -20.94
N GLU A 62 -6.97 3.88 -21.19
CA GLU A 62 -6.50 2.53 -21.47
C GLU A 62 -5.58 2.46 -22.68
N LYS A 63 -5.90 3.18 -23.77
CA LYS A 63 -5.08 3.25 -24.98
C LYS A 63 -3.69 3.83 -24.74
N THR A 64 -3.53 4.69 -23.74
CA THR A 64 -2.24 5.33 -23.49
C THR A 64 -1.20 4.35 -22.96
N TYR A 65 -1.62 3.29 -22.26
CA TYR A 65 -0.72 2.21 -21.82
C TYR A 65 -0.18 1.36 -22.98
N ASN A 66 -0.87 1.30 -24.12
CA ASN A 66 -0.45 0.47 -25.25
C ASN A 66 0.79 1.02 -25.97
N ASN A 67 1.08 2.31 -25.81
CA ASN A 67 2.19 2.98 -26.49
C ASN A 67 3.45 3.08 -25.63
N ILE A 68 3.42 2.59 -24.40
CA ILE A 68 4.54 2.69 -23.46
C ILE A 68 5.52 1.56 -23.75
N ASP A 69 6.79 1.91 -23.93
CA ASP A 69 7.86 0.94 -24.12
C ASP A 69 8.21 0.28 -22.78
N TYR A 70 7.42 -0.74 -22.43
CA TYR A 70 7.58 -1.50 -21.19
C TYR A 70 7.20 -2.97 -21.39
N THR A 71 8.15 -3.85 -21.11
CA THR A 71 8.00 -5.29 -21.27
C THR A 71 7.95 -6.02 -19.92
N MET A 72 7.57 -7.30 -19.95
CA MET A 72 7.70 -8.16 -18.77
C MET A 72 9.15 -8.35 -18.33
N GLN A 73 10.10 -8.28 -19.26
CA GLN A 73 11.52 -8.36 -18.93
C GLN A 73 11.95 -7.15 -18.09
N ASP A 74 11.54 -5.94 -18.48
CA ASP A 74 11.81 -4.71 -17.72
C ASP A 74 11.20 -4.77 -16.31
N ALA A 75 10.01 -5.36 -16.17
CA ALA A 75 9.37 -5.58 -14.88
C ALA A 75 10.18 -6.52 -13.99
N ASN A 76 10.60 -7.67 -14.52
CA ASN A 76 11.35 -8.67 -13.76
C ASN A 76 12.74 -8.17 -13.40
N ASP A 77 13.43 -7.51 -14.32
CA ASP A 77 14.76 -6.93 -14.08
C ASP A 77 14.74 -5.84 -13.00
N SER A 78 13.63 -5.10 -12.88
CA SER A 78 13.44 -4.11 -11.82
C SER A 78 13.31 -4.71 -10.41
N ILE A 79 12.87 -5.96 -10.31
CA ILE A 79 12.75 -6.70 -9.04
C ILE A 79 14.09 -7.35 -8.68
N GLY A 80 14.81 -7.85 -9.67
CA GLY A 80 16.13 -8.45 -9.53
C GLY A 80 16.22 -9.82 -10.19
N PRO A 81 17.44 -10.26 -10.56
CA PRO A 81 17.65 -11.50 -11.32
C PRO A 81 17.13 -12.72 -10.55
N ASN A 82 16.61 -13.71 -11.30
CA ASN A 82 16.06 -14.96 -10.78
C ASN A 82 14.86 -14.82 -9.83
N THR A 83 14.08 -13.74 -9.97
CA THR A 83 12.88 -13.52 -9.15
C THR A 83 11.62 -13.58 -10.00
N ASP A 84 10.76 -14.56 -9.71
CA ASP A 84 9.40 -14.67 -10.27
C ASP A 84 8.38 -14.43 -9.15
N CYS A 85 8.20 -13.16 -8.78
CA CYS A 85 7.30 -12.75 -7.71
C CYS A 85 6.33 -11.62 -8.12
N GLY A 86 6.18 -11.39 -9.42
CA GLY A 86 5.21 -10.44 -9.96
C GLY A 86 3.79 -10.95 -9.75
N ILE A 87 2.85 -10.05 -9.42
CA ILE A 87 1.43 -10.39 -9.29
C ILE A 87 0.75 -10.55 -10.65
N TYR A 88 1.24 -9.84 -11.66
CA TYR A 88 0.65 -9.77 -13.00
C TYR A 88 1.64 -10.25 -14.05
N ASP A 89 1.13 -10.93 -15.08
CA ASP A 89 1.84 -11.42 -16.26
C ASP A 89 1.65 -10.54 -17.50
N ASP A 90 0.98 -9.38 -17.33
CA ASP A 90 0.72 -8.39 -18.38
C ASP A 90 1.38 -7.04 -18.03
N PRO A 91 2.28 -6.50 -18.87
CA PRO A 91 2.97 -5.23 -18.61
C PRO A 91 2.00 -4.07 -18.37
N LYS A 92 0.89 -4.03 -19.12
CA LYS A 92 -0.13 -2.98 -18.97
C LYS A 92 -0.81 -3.04 -17.61
N ARG A 93 -1.18 -4.23 -17.12
CA ARG A 93 -1.71 -4.41 -15.75
C ARG A 93 -0.72 -3.96 -14.68
N ILE A 94 0.58 -4.23 -14.86
CA ILE A 94 1.63 -3.76 -13.94
C ILE A 94 1.67 -2.22 -13.89
N LEU A 95 1.67 -1.56 -15.05
CA LEU A 95 1.67 -0.10 -15.13
C LEU A 95 0.41 0.50 -14.50
N MET A 96 -0.75 -0.07 -14.78
CA MET A 96 -2.01 0.37 -14.17
C MET A 96 -1.99 0.20 -12.64
N ALA A 97 -1.49 -0.94 -12.13
CA ALA A 97 -1.36 -1.18 -10.70
C ALA A 97 -0.40 -0.21 -10.01
N ARG A 98 0.66 0.23 -10.71
CA ARG A 98 1.64 1.19 -10.19
C ARG A 98 1.13 2.62 -10.16
N TRP A 99 0.32 3.02 -11.15
CA TRP A 99 -0.01 4.43 -11.36
C TRP A 99 -1.42 4.80 -10.96
N ARG A 100 -2.42 3.98 -11.29
CA ARG A 100 -3.85 4.38 -11.17
C ARG A 100 -4.66 3.59 -10.15
N TYR A 101 -4.16 2.47 -9.65
CA TYR A 101 -4.82 1.72 -8.57
C TYR A 101 -4.10 1.91 -7.24
N PRO A 102 -4.83 1.98 -6.11
CA PRO A 102 -4.21 2.04 -4.81
C PRO A 102 -3.52 0.71 -4.49
N SER A 103 -2.49 0.78 -3.65
CA SER A 103 -1.79 -0.39 -3.14
C SER A 103 -1.58 -0.27 -1.64
N LEU A 104 -1.53 -1.41 -0.96
CA LEU A 104 -1.24 -1.50 0.47
C LEU A 104 0.03 -2.33 0.68
N SER A 105 0.94 -1.84 1.51
CA SER A 105 2.14 -2.57 1.89
C SER A 105 2.29 -2.59 3.40
N ILE A 106 2.59 -3.76 3.96
CA ILE A 106 2.95 -3.95 5.36
C ILE A 106 4.47 -3.85 5.46
N HIS A 107 4.96 -2.95 6.31
CA HIS A 107 6.40 -2.60 6.40
C HIS A 107 7.12 -3.35 7.51
N GLY A 108 6.40 -3.78 8.54
CA GLY A 108 6.97 -4.55 9.64
C GLY A 108 6.28 -4.30 10.97
N PHE A 109 6.94 -4.79 12.01
CA PHE A 109 6.44 -4.84 13.38
C PHE A 109 7.50 -4.34 14.35
N ASP A 110 7.09 -3.50 15.30
CA ASP A 110 7.90 -3.07 16.44
C ASP A 110 7.38 -3.72 17.73
N GLY A 111 8.25 -3.87 18.73
CA GLY A 111 7.90 -4.41 20.04
C GLY A 111 7.89 -5.94 20.12
N SER A 112 8.15 -6.64 19.00
CA SER A 112 8.39 -8.08 18.94
C SER A 112 9.88 -8.43 18.94
N ALA A 113 10.18 -9.72 19.08
CA ALA A 113 11.53 -10.23 18.88
C ALA A 113 11.91 -10.12 17.38
N ASN A 114 12.88 -9.24 17.09
CA ASN A 114 13.32 -8.93 15.72
C ASN A 114 14.76 -9.41 15.43
N GLY A 115 15.30 -10.30 16.30
CA GLY A 115 16.65 -10.88 16.16
C GLY A 115 16.62 -12.29 15.57
N SER A 116 17.79 -12.81 15.20
CA SER A 116 17.94 -14.18 14.68
C SER A 116 17.68 -15.27 15.74
N GLU A 117 17.85 -14.91 17.01
CA GLU A 117 17.72 -15.85 18.12
C GLU A 117 16.26 -16.05 18.53
N PRO A 118 15.84 -17.29 18.82
CA PRO A 118 14.52 -17.58 19.37
C PRO A 118 14.31 -16.85 20.70
N VAL A 119 13.16 -16.18 20.85
CA VAL A 119 12.77 -15.51 22.09
C VAL A 119 11.44 -16.09 22.58
N THR A 120 11.44 -16.66 23.77
CA THR A 120 10.26 -17.32 24.39
C THR A 120 9.44 -16.36 25.24
N SER A 121 9.01 -15.23 24.67
CA SER A 121 8.34 -14.18 25.43
C SER A 121 7.14 -13.57 24.71
N ILE A 122 6.13 -13.16 25.48
CA ILE A 122 4.93 -12.48 25.00
C ILE A 122 5.12 -10.98 25.26
N PRO A 123 5.13 -10.13 24.21
CA PRO A 123 5.34 -8.70 24.36
C PRO A 123 4.12 -8.00 24.98
N PRO A 124 4.31 -6.97 25.84
CA PRO A 124 3.22 -6.20 26.43
C PRO A 124 2.50 -5.31 25.42
N SER A 125 3.22 -4.87 24.39
CA SER A 125 2.72 -4.00 23.34
C SER A 125 3.51 -4.25 22.06
N VAL A 126 2.80 -4.29 20.94
CA VAL A 126 3.38 -4.42 19.60
C VAL A 126 2.75 -3.41 18.66
N ALA A 127 3.51 -2.93 17.68
CA ALA A 127 3.01 -2.01 16.68
C ALA A 127 3.26 -2.53 15.27
N GLY A 128 2.21 -2.61 14.44
CA GLY A 128 2.32 -2.90 13.02
C GLY A 128 2.31 -1.62 12.20
N LYS A 129 3.17 -1.55 11.19
CA LYS A 129 3.28 -0.43 10.27
C LYS A 129 2.86 -0.84 8.87
N PHE A 130 1.97 -0.08 8.26
CA PHE A 130 1.57 -0.27 6.87
C PHE A 130 1.25 1.08 6.23
N SER A 131 1.26 1.12 4.90
CA SER A 131 0.81 2.32 4.17
C SER A 131 -0.10 1.95 3.02
N ILE A 132 -0.92 2.93 2.63
CA ILE A 132 -1.76 2.89 1.45
C ILE A 132 -1.29 3.97 0.49
N ARG A 133 -0.89 3.58 -0.73
CA ARG A 133 -0.70 4.52 -1.84
C ARG A 133 -2.08 4.89 -2.37
N THR A 134 -2.38 6.18 -2.34
CA THR A 134 -3.67 6.74 -2.77
C THR A 134 -3.56 7.20 -4.22
N VAL A 135 -4.68 7.13 -4.94
CA VAL A 135 -4.81 7.58 -6.34
C VAL A 135 -5.85 8.71 -6.41
N PRO A 136 -6.05 9.36 -7.57
CA PRO A 136 -7.01 10.46 -7.70
C PRO A 136 -8.37 10.17 -7.06
N ASN A 137 -8.97 11.22 -6.47
CA ASN A 137 -10.21 11.23 -5.69
C ASN A 137 -10.17 10.53 -4.31
N MET A 138 -9.10 9.82 -3.95
CA MET A 138 -8.95 9.26 -2.61
C MET A 138 -8.38 10.30 -1.64
N THR A 139 -9.22 10.89 -0.79
CA THR A 139 -8.75 11.87 0.21
C THR A 139 -8.14 11.18 1.43
N THR A 140 -7.14 11.82 2.05
CA THR A 140 -6.51 11.34 3.28
C THR A 140 -7.53 11.06 4.38
N GLU A 141 -8.50 11.94 4.55
CA GLU A 141 -9.55 11.88 5.56
C GLU A 141 -10.43 10.64 5.34
N ARG A 142 -10.94 10.46 4.13
CA ARG A 142 -11.81 9.34 3.76
C ARG A 142 -11.11 8.00 3.95
N VAL A 143 -9.89 7.86 3.43
CA VAL A 143 -9.10 6.63 3.57
C VAL A 143 -8.80 6.34 5.04
N THR A 144 -8.47 7.36 5.82
CA THR A 144 -8.21 7.22 7.26
C THR A 144 -9.44 6.75 8.04
N GLU A 145 -10.62 7.28 7.73
CA GLU A 145 -11.87 6.84 8.34
C GLU A 145 -12.19 5.38 7.99
N LEU A 146 -12.09 5.00 6.71
CA LEU A 146 -12.31 3.62 6.25
C LEU A 146 -11.40 2.63 6.98
N VAL A 147 -10.09 2.94 7.02
CA VAL A 147 -9.09 2.11 7.71
C VAL A 147 -9.39 1.98 9.20
N LYS A 148 -9.64 3.10 9.90
CA LYS A 148 -9.91 3.08 11.34
C LYS A 148 -11.18 2.32 11.68
N ASN A 149 -12.25 2.52 10.91
CA ASN A 149 -13.52 1.86 11.16
C ASN A 149 -13.42 0.35 10.90
N TYR A 150 -12.77 -0.05 9.81
CA TYR A 150 -12.57 -1.45 9.49
C TYR A 150 -11.72 -2.18 10.54
N LEU A 151 -10.57 -1.63 10.92
CA LEU A 151 -9.70 -2.23 11.94
C LEU A 151 -10.36 -2.33 13.32
N ARG A 152 -11.14 -1.33 13.73
CA ARG A 152 -11.91 -1.40 14.99
C ARG A 152 -12.93 -2.53 14.95
N LYS A 153 -13.68 -2.65 13.84
CA LYS A 153 -14.66 -3.72 13.64
C LYS A 153 -13.99 -5.10 13.65
N GLU A 154 -12.88 -5.28 12.94
CA GLU A 154 -12.14 -6.54 12.94
C GLU A 154 -11.61 -6.86 14.34
N PHE A 155 -11.12 -5.88 15.09
CA PHE A 155 -10.65 -6.07 16.47
C PHE A 155 -11.77 -6.43 17.45
N GLU A 156 -12.94 -5.80 17.35
CA GLU A 156 -14.13 -6.20 18.08
C GLU A 156 -14.51 -7.66 17.79
N GLY A 157 -14.37 -8.08 16.53
CA GLY A 157 -14.61 -9.46 16.10
C GLY A 157 -13.61 -10.49 16.66
N ILE A 158 -12.38 -10.08 16.99
CA ILE A 158 -11.41 -10.94 17.68
C ILE A 158 -11.87 -11.26 19.11
N ASN A 159 -12.70 -10.39 19.72
CA ASN A 159 -13.17 -10.52 21.10
C ASN A 159 -12.02 -10.63 22.12
N SER A 160 -10.93 -9.92 21.85
CA SER A 160 -9.76 -9.82 22.74
C SER A 160 -9.98 -8.80 23.85
N LYS A 161 -9.34 -9.01 25.01
CA LYS A 161 -9.29 -8.03 26.11
C LYS A 161 -8.15 -7.01 25.97
N ASN A 162 -7.34 -7.14 24.93
CA ASN A 162 -6.28 -6.18 24.63
C ASN A 162 -6.85 -4.83 24.20
N HIS A 163 -5.98 -3.83 24.09
CA HIS A 163 -6.31 -2.48 23.66
C HIS A 163 -5.73 -2.21 22.28
N LEU A 164 -6.53 -1.59 21.40
CA LEU A 164 -6.13 -1.18 20.07
C LEU A 164 -6.04 0.34 19.97
N ASP A 165 -4.91 0.84 19.47
CA ASP A 165 -4.69 2.23 19.07
C ASP A 165 -4.35 2.29 17.57
N ILE A 166 -4.96 3.23 16.84
CA ILE A 166 -4.79 3.36 15.38
C ILE A 166 -4.44 4.82 15.07
N LYS A 167 -3.25 5.03 14.50
CA LYS A 167 -2.72 6.36 14.16
C LYS A 167 -2.39 6.45 12.68
N LEU A 168 -2.79 7.57 12.09
CA LEU A 168 -2.20 8.07 10.83
C LEU A 168 -0.93 8.82 11.25
N THR A 169 0.24 8.35 10.82
CA THR A 169 1.53 8.92 11.23
C THR A 169 2.09 9.87 10.19
N ASP A 170 1.79 9.63 8.91
CA ASP A 170 2.20 10.48 7.80
C ASP A 170 1.15 10.43 6.70
N SER A 171 1.03 11.50 5.93
CA SER A 171 0.11 11.58 4.80
C SER A 171 0.60 12.55 3.73
N GLY A 172 0.43 12.18 2.47
CA GLY A 172 0.63 13.03 1.31
C GLY A 172 -0.48 12.80 0.30
N GLN A 173 -0.98 13.86 -0.32
CA GLN A 173 -2.01 13.73 -1.35
C GLN A 173 -1.43 13.13 -2.64
N TRP A 174 -2.29 12.50 -3.43
CA TRP A 174 -1.96 12.18 -4.82
C TRP A 174 -1.76 13.47 -5.61
N TRP A 175 -1.06 13.37 -6.74
CA TRP A 175 -0.88 14.48 -7.65
C TRP A 175 -0.97 13.98 -9.09
N CYS A 176 -1.51 14.84 -9.93
CA CYS A 176 -1.65 14.61 -11.36
C CYS A 176 -1.79 15.97 -12.06
N THR A 177 -1.50 15.99 -13.35
CA THR A 177 -1.52 17.21 -14.16
C THR A 177 -1.91 16.86 -15.59
N ASP A 178 -2.36 17.87 -16.33
CA ASP A 178 -2.54 17.77 -17.77
C ASP A 178 -1.17 17.71 -18.47
N PRO A 179 -0.86 16.64 -19.23
CA PRO A 179 0.38 16.53 -19.98
C PRO A 179 0.43 17.44 -21.23
N GLU A 180 -0.68 18.06 -21.64
CA GLU A 180 -0.71 18.91 -22.83
C GLU A 180 -0.21 20.35 -22.60
N VAL A 181 0.09 20.69 -21.33
CA VAL A 181 0.61 22.03 -20.97
C VAL A 181 2.02 22.26 -21.52
N MET A 182 2.34 23.55 -21.75
CA MET A 182 3.58 23.95 -22.44
C MET A 182 4.85 23.40 -21.79
N ASN A 183 4.88 23.25 -20.46
CA ASN A 183 6.04 22.73 -19.75
C ASN A 183 6.41 21.31 -20.20
N PHE A 184 5.41 20.43 -20.43
CA PHE A 184 5.65 19.07 -20.91
C PHE A 184 6.09 19.05 -22.37
N LYS A 185 5.50 19.88 -23.23
CA LYS A 185 5.92 20.03 -24.64
C LYS A 185 7.38 20.48 -24.76
N VAL A 186 7.80 21.44 -23.93
CA VAL A 186 9.20 21.90 -23.91
C VAL A 186 10.13 20.80 -23.40
N ALA A 187 9.71 20.03 -22.39
CA ALA A 187 10.48 18.88 -21.90
C ALA A 187 10.61 17.78 -22.96
N GLU A 188 9.54 17.48 -23.70
CA GLU A 188 9.54 16.51 -24.81
C GLU A 188 10.55 16.90 -25.90
N LEU A 189 10.53 18.16 -26.34
CA LEU A 189 11.49 18.69 -27.31
C LEU A 189 12.93 18.64 -26.80
N ALA A 190 13.13 18.90 -25.50
CA ALA A 190 14.45 18.80 -24.89
C ALA A 190 14.95 17.35 -24.87
N THR A 191 14.07 16.38 -24.58
CA THR A 191 14.39 14.95 -24.66
C THR A 191 14.73 14.54 -26.09
N GLN A 192 13.89 14.86 -27.06
CA GLN A 192 14.14 14.54 -28.47
C GLN A 192 15.50 15.11 -28.93
N LYS A 193 15.88 16.31 -28.48
CA LYS A 193 17.16 16.92 -28.83
C LYS A 193 18.38 16.16 -28.28
N VAL A 194 18.28 15.56 -27.11
CA VAL A 194 19.41 14.90 -26.42
C VAL A 194 19.51 13.41 -26.78
N TRP A 195 18.37 12.75 -26.98
CA TRP A 195 18.28 11.31 -27.24
C TRP A 195 17.86 11.02 -28.69
N ASP A 196 18.50 11.65 -29.67
CA ASP A 196 18.36 11.32 -31.10
C ASP A 196 16.92 11.22 -31.63
N ASN A 197 16.09 12.22 -31.30
CA ASN A 197 14.66 12.33 -31.63
C ASN A 197 13.75 11.25 -31.03
N VAL A 198 14.19 10.56 -29.97
CA VAL A 198 13.30 9.70 -29.17
C VAL A 198 12.23 10.54 -28.49
N THR A 199 10.97 10.14 -28.68
CA THR A 199 9.82 10.75 -27.98
C THR A 199 9.67 10.07 -26.62
N PRO A 200 9.69 10.81 -25.50
CA PRO A 200 9.53 10.22 -24.18
C PRO A 200 8.11 9.70 -23.95
N ASP A 201 8.00 8.58 -23.25
CA ASP A 201 6.73 8.08 -22.73
C ASP A 201 6.24 8.95 -21.56
N LEU A 202 4.92 9.15 -21.49
CA LEU A 202 4.28 9.86 -20.40
C LEU A 202 3.36 8.91 -19.63
N PRO A 203 3.51 8.80 -18.29
CA PRO A 203 2.61 8.00 -17.48
C PRO A 203 1.20 8.61 -17.50
N SER A 204 0.21 7.76 -17.70
CA SER A 204 -1.16 8.10 -18.09
C SER A 204 -2.06 8.68 -16.99
N LEU A 205 -1.51 9.38 -16.00
CA LEU A 205 -2.33 10.03 -14.98
C LEU A 205 -3.00 11.29 -15.54
N PHE A 206 -3.98 11.09 -16.40
CA PHE A 206 -4.86 12.12 -16.93
C PHE A 206 -5.82 12.58 -15.83
N CYS A 207 -5.36 13.48 -14.98
CA CYS A 207 -6.31 14.40 -14.35
C CYS A 207 -6.63 15.48 -15.36
N ARG A 208 -7.55 15.19 -16.28
CA ARG A 208 -8.26 16.27 -16.96
C ARG A 208 -9.06 16.97 -15.88
N SER A 209 -8.61 18.17 -15.49
CA SER A 209 -9.40 19.04 -14.64
C SER A 209 -10.80 19.10 -15.26
N LYS A 210 -11.82 18.65 -14.52
CA LYS A 210 -13.21 18.97 -14.87
C LYS A 210 -13.33 20.49 -14.67
N HIS A 211 -12.97 21.25 -15.70
CA HIS A 211 -13.20 22.68 -15.82
C HIS A 211 -14.10 22.91 -17.02
#